data_AF-A0A5B7AUH3-F1
#
_entry.id   AF-A0A5B7AUH3-F1
#
_cell.length_a   1.000
_cell.length_b   1.000
_cell.length_c   1.000
_cell.angle_alpha   90.00
_cell.angle_beta   90.00
_cell.angle_gamma   90.00
#
_symmetry.space_group_name_H-M   'P 1'
#
loop_
_entity.id
_entity.type
_entity.pdbx_description
1 polymer ?
#
loop_
_entity_poly.entity_id
_entity_poly.type
_entity_poly.pdbx_seq_one_letter_code
_entity_poly.pdbx_strand_id
1 'polypeptide(L)'
;MKDLLASSRDSSPVRERAGLSFSAMKSLVLREKEEKFTSEFGADEKVLSLINSLLDAEGHFIRRKIGSDSVTYTNMTSLPKDIHGAPPESFVVNLSEVIGSFKTLKKMSSFWFRVIAELRRLWSEGQYIPGIPPDEILDLNSCLLYQQLQVINCCISRKSRHSIATESLNSVIRQANSNVEESAVSEGTVPASPILYARSRTGELVLRLGADKQSENLTLLETGEPVYTPVMQEGPLLTEDLIKETEEFVLRTGSVGAGCSQLLSDMQAFKAANPGCILEDFVRWHSPPDWMETETDTFDGGDLLSTRGQLSSRMQKEGNLWRELWETAKPVPAVKQTPLFDEDLAVEGILNILEDIPPSELFEQLFISLLGSGFVFAEATLPTDGSLSKLFYECKDYIVATCQGSIWTEKVDDICQVYETVETILLNPDEVLKIIKQPEETTTAGESKYRFKRLRLIFSGKDRHSGKPTAKDPKNSEDNSARPSFSSIFSKKPPKPGSASPGDKAVYSFENDWTVVKHI
;
A
#
# COMPACT_ATOMS: atom_id res chain seq x y z
N MET A 1 26.33 -35.85 -24.14
CA MET A 1 26.20 -37.31 -23.91
C MET A 1 27.28 -37.69 -22.90
N LYS A 2 26.86 -38.07 -21.69
CA LYS A 2 27.59 -38.79 -20.61
C LYS A 2 29.09 -38.54 -20.37
N ASP A 3 29.37 -37.94 -19.21
CA ASP A 3 30.33 -38.40 -18.16
C ASP A 3 29.95 -37.65 -16.87
N LEU A 4 29.18 -38.22 -15.93
CA LEU A 4 29.57 -39.08 -14.79
C LEU A 4 30.51 -38.36 -13.80
N LEU A 5 29.98 -37.78 -12.71
CA LEU A 5 29.69 -38.39 -11.39
C LEU A 5 30.95 -38.69 -10.55
N ALA A 6 31.17 -37.90 -9.47
CA ALA A 6 31.15 -38.39 -8.08
C ALA A 6 31.64 -37.36 -7.03
N SER A 7 30.71 -37.02 -6.12
CA SER A 7 30.90 -36.90 -4.65
C SER A 7 31.56 -35.61 -4.10
N SER A 8 30.97 -34.88 -3.16
CA SER A 8 30.53 -35.38 -1.85
C SER A 8 29.21 -34.81 -1.32
N ARG A 9 28.41 -35.75 -0.82
CA ARG A 9 27.25 -35.63 0.05
C ARG A 9 27.74 -35.52 1.51
N ASP A 10 26.99 -34.76 2.32
CA ASP A 10 26.75 -34.90 3.78
C ASP A 10 26.48 -33.48 4.35
N SER A 11 25.23 -33.00 4.48
CA SER A 11 24.10 -33.39 5.36
C SER A 11 23.99 -32.46 6.59
N SER A 12 22.94 -31.59 6.56
CA SER A 12 21.88 -31.23 7.54
C SER A 12 22.12 -31.41 9.06
N PRO A 13 21.32 -30.82 10.01
CA PRO A 13 19.93 -30.30 9.85
C PRO A 13 19.55 -29.05 10.69
N VAL A 14 18.58 -28.24 10.24
CA VAL A 14 17.72 -27.46 11.16
C VAL A 14 16.27 -27.45 10.66
N ARG A 15 15.48 -28.33 11.27
CA ARG A 15 14.02 -28.34 11.52
C ARG A 15 13.07 -27.65 10.55
N GLU A 16 12.34 -28.53 9.87
CA GLU A 16 10.95 -28.42 9.43
C GLU A 16 10.03 -27.69 10.43
N ARG A 17 9.32 -26.66 9.95
CA ARG A 17 7.87 -26.54 10.17
C ARG A 17 7.20 -26.87 8.84
N ALA A 18 7.00 -28.15 8.57
CA ALA A 18 6.19 -28.59 7.45
C ALA A 18 4.71 -28.29 7.77
N GLY A 19 4.26 -27.09 7.44
CA GLY A 19 2.83 -26.79 7.33
C GLY A 19 2.27 -27.53 6.11
N LEU A 20 1.12 -28.18 6.27
CA LEU A 20 0.40 -28.77 5.14
C LEU A 20 -0.14 -27.61 4.28
N SER A 21 0.38 -27.40 3.07
CA SER A 21 -0.17 -26.42 2.13
C SER A 21 -1.59 -26.81 1.71
N PHE A 22 -2.45 -25.86 1.28
CA PHE A 22 -3.79 -26.20 0.78
C PHE A 22 -3.73 -27.11 -0.44
N SER A 23 -2.68 -27.04 -1.27
CA SER A 23 -2.43 -27.97 -2.37
C SER A 23 -2.14 -29.40 -1.89
N ALA A 24 -1.37 -29.57 -0.81
CA ALA A 24 -1.20 -30.87 -0.15
C ALA A 24 -2.49 -31.36 0.51
N MET A 25 -3.29 -30.45 1.09
CA MET A 25 -4.60 -30.76 1.66
C MET A 25 -5.60 -31.16 0.55
N LYS A 26 -5.55 -30.51 -0.61
CA LYS A 26 -6.28 -30.86 -1.83
C LYS A 26 -5.88 -32.26 -2.28
N SER A 27 -4.59 -32.60 -2.34
CA SER A 27 -4.12 -33.96 -2.67
C SER A 27 -4.55 -35.03 -1.65
N LEU A 28 -4.52 -34.72 -0.35
CA LEU A 28 -4.98 -35.61 0.72
C LEU A 28 -6.51 -35.82 0.68
N VAL A 29 -7.27 -34.78 0.33
CA VAL A 29 -8.73 -34.84 0.15
C VAL A 29 -9.11 -35.49 -1.19
N LEU A 30 -8.30 -35.33 -2.25
CA LEU A 30 -8.50 -35.89 -3.59
C LEU A 30 -8.07 -37.36 -3.70
N ARG A 31 -7.27 -37.89 -2.77
CA ARG A 31 -7.01 -39.34 -2.68
C ARG A 31 -8.26 -40.17 -2.42
N GLU A 32 -9.38 -39.55 -2.03
CA GLU A 32 -10.71 -40.17 -2.00
C GLU A 32 -11.52 -39.84 -3.27
N LYS A 33 -11.13 -40.45 -4.40
CA LYS A 33 -11.92 -40.59 -5.67
C LYS A 33 -12.23 -39.31 -6.46
N GLU A 34 -11.33 -38.99 -7.39
CA GLU A 34 -11.43 -37.91 -8.39
C GLU A 34 -12.64 -37.96 -9.33
N GLU A 35 -13.33 -39.09 -9.52
CA GLU A 35 -14.45 -39.17 -10.47
C GLU A 35 -15.82 -38.75 -9.91
N LYS A 36 -15.94 -38.54 -8.59
CA LYS A 36 -17.21 -38.13 -7.94
C LYS A 36 -17.25 -36.65 -7.54
N PHE A 37 -16.10 -35.97 -7.56
CA PHE A 37 -15.94 -34.60 -7.07
C PHE A 37 -16.61 -33.57 -8.00
N THR A 38 -16.50 -33.66 -9.31
CA THR A 38 -17.14 -32.66 -10.20
C THR A 38 -18.67 -32.62 -10.06
N SER A 39 -19.31 -33.71 -9.60
CA SER A 39 -20.78 -33.79 -9.41
C SER A 39 -21.25 -33.38 -8.01
N GLU A 40 -20.46 -33.53 -6.94
CA GLU A 40 -20.82 -33.10 -5.58
C GLU A 40 -20.43 -31.64 -5.29
N PHE A 41 -19.47 -31.09 -6.05
CA PHE A 41 -18.88 -29.77 -5.80
C PHE A 41 -19.73 -28.60 -6.30
N GLY A 42 -20.63 -28.88 -7.24
CA GLY A 42 -21.69 -27.96 -7.67
C GLY A 42 -23.01 -28.11 -6.91
N ALA A 43 -23.10 -29.02 -5.92
CA ALA A 43 -24.38 -29.42 -5.31
C ALA A 43 -24.66 -28.82 -3.92
N ASP A 44 -23.69 -28.16 -3.26
CA ASP A 44 -23.96 -27.43 -2.01
C ASP A 44 -24.48 -26.03 -2.38
N GLU A 45 -25.78 -25.95 -2.73
CA GLU A 45 -26.48 -24.71 -3.07
C GLU A 45 -26.23 -23.60 -2.06
N LYS A 46 -26.05 -23.96 -0.78
CA LYS A 46 -25.74 -23.02 0.29
C LYS A 46 -24.36 -22.39 0.13
N VAL A 47 -23.34 -23.18 -0.21
CA VAL A 47 -21.98 -22.66 -0.49
C VAL A 47 -22.00 -21.71 -1.68
N LEU A 48 -22.67 -22.09 -2.77
CA LEU A 48 -22.83 -21.23 -3.95
C LEU A 48 -23.57 -19.92 -3.63
N SER A 49 -24.65 -19.99 -2.84
CA SER A 49 -25.38 -18.79 -2.41
C SER A 49 -24.50 -17.83 -1.58
N LEU A 50 -23.63 -18.36 -0.72
CA LEU A 50 -22.72 -17.56 0.09
C LEU A 50 -21.63 -16.90 -0.76
N ILE A 51 -21.12 -17.60 -1.77
CA ILE A 51 -20.15 -17.04 -2.72
C ILE A 51 -20.77 -15.91 -3.53
N ASN A 52 -21.95 -16.15 -4.12
CA ASN A 52 -22.65 -15.14 -4.92
C ASN A 52 -22.99 -13.91 -4.09
N SER A 53 -23.37 -14.11 -2.83
CA SER A 53 -23.67 -13.00 -1.94
C SER A 53 -22.39 -12.27 -1.50
N LEU A 54 -21.29 -12.99 -1.21
CA LEU A 54 -20.00 -12.40 -0.81
C LEU A 54 -19.38 -11.55 -1.93
N LEU A 55 -19.59 -11.96 -3.18
CA LEU A 55 -19.06 -11.33 -4.38
C LEU A 55 -20.14 -10.55 -5.16
N ASP A 56 -21.24 -10.21 -4.50
CA ASP A 56 -22.28 -9.39 -5.10
C ASP A 56 -21.72 -8.00 -5.42
N ALA A 57 -21.88 -7.58 -6.67
CA ALA A 57 -21.36 -6.30 -7.18
C ALA A 57 -21.94 -5.09 -6.45
N GLU A 58 -23.13 -5.25 -5.86
CA GLU A 58 -23.81 -4.21 -5.08
C GLU A 58 -23.25 -4.09 -3.65
N GLY A 59 -22.36 -5.00 -3.23
CA GLY A 59 -21.72 -4.99 -1.90
C GLY A 59 -22.70 -5.22 -0.75
N HIS A 60 -23.86 -5.85 -1.05
CA HIS A 60 -24.97 -5.97 -0.10
C HIS A 60 -24.86 -7.14 0.87
N PHE A 61 -23.72 -7.87 0.88
CA PHE A 61 -23.52 -9.09 1.67
C PHE A 61 -23.94 -8.91 3.13
N ILE A 62 -23.52 -7.81 3.78
CA ILE A 62 -23.88 -7.48 5.16
C ILE A 62 -23.92 -5.95 5.32
N ARG A 63 -25.07 -5.32 5.06
CA ARG A 63 -25.28 -3.91 5.44
C ARG A 63 -25.55 -3.81 6.95
N ARG A 64 -24.50 -3.78 7.77
CA ARG A 64 -24.63 -3.35 9.18
C ARG A 64 -24.95 -1.86 9.16
N LYS A 65 -26.13 -1.47 9.67
CA LYS A 65 -26.43 -0.06 9.96
C LYS A 65 -25.57 0.38 11.14
N ILE A 66 -24.31 0.67 10.91
CA ILE A 66 -23.51 1.49 11.83
C ILE A 66 -23.84 2.94 11.42
N GLY A 67 -24.30 3.76 12.37
CA GLY A 67 -24.97 5.05 12.10
C GLY A 67 -24.12 6.01 11.27
N SER A 68 -24.71 6.73 10.32
CA SER A 68 -24.06 7.57 9.29
C SER A 68 -23.49 8.92 9.78
N ASP A 69 -22.85 8.99 10.95
CA ASP A 69 -22.30 10.26 11.46
C ASP A 69 -20.77 10.32 11.34
N SER A 70 -20.32 10.94 10.24
CA SER A 70 -18.93 11.04 9.74
C SER A 70 -17.85 11.54 10.71
N VAL A 71 -18.19 12.15 11.84
CA VAL A 71 -17.22 12.78 12.77
C VAL A 71 -16.83 11.83 13.92
N THR A 72 -17.64 10.81 14.21
CA THR A 72 -17.39 9.85 15.31
C THR A 72 -16.62 8.61 14.84
N TYR A 73 -16.59 8.34 13.52
CA TYR A 73 -15.91 7.17 12.95
C TYR A 73 -14.39 7.19 13.11
N THR A 74 -13.75 8.35 13.06
CA THR A 74 -12.28 8.46 13.02
C THR A 74 -11.58 7.92 14.28
N ASN A 75 -12.24 7.94 15.44
CA ASN A 75 -11.70 7.36 16.67
C ASN A 75 -12.17 5.91 16.93
N MET A 76 -13.32 5.50 16.39
CA MET A 76 -13.87 4.14 16.54
C MET A 76 -13.24 3.14 15.56
N THR A 77 -12.58 3.60 14.49
CA THR A 77 -11.97 2.74 13.46
C THR A 77 -10.46 2.52 13.63
N SER A 78 -9.83 2.94 14.75
CA SER A 78 -8.38 2.78 14.93
C SER A 78 -7.98 1.31 15.13
N LEU A 79 -8.79 0.55 15.87
CA LEU A 79 -8.37 -0.76 16.36
C LEU A 79 -7.98 -1.74 15.26
N PRO A 80 -8.77 -1.94 14.17
CA PRO A 80 -8.34 -2.80 13.07
C PRO A 80 -6.95 -2.44 12.56
N LYS A 81 -6.64 -1.14 12.40
CA LYS A 81 -5.31 -0.69 11.98
C LYS A 81 -4.24 -0.96 13.05
N ASP A 82 -4.58 -0.73 14.32
CA ASP A 82 -3.66 -0.93 15.44
C ASP A 82 -3.21 -2.39 15.60
N ILE A 83 -4.01 -3.36 15.12
CA ILE A 83 -3.72 -4.79 15.16
C ILE A 83 -3.40 -5.40 13.79
N HIS A 84 -3.25 -4.60 12.74
CA HIS A 84 -3.05 -5.06 11.36
C HIS A 84 -4.18 -5.95 10.81
N GLY A 85 -5.43 -5.66 11.16
CA GLY A 85 -6.65 -6.26 10.62
C GLY A 85 -7.26 -5.46 9.48
N ALA A 86 -8.07 -6.12 8.64
CA ALA A 86 -8.78 -5.46 7.55
C ALA A 86 -9.93 -4.55 8.06
N PRO A 87 -10.36 -3.55 7.26
CA PRO A 87 -11.49 -2.69 7.60
C PRO A 87 -12.79 -3.49 7.84
N PRO A 88 -13.67 -3.10 8.80
CA PRO A 88 -14.87 -3.85 9.18
C PRO A 88 -15.88 -4.16 8.07
N GLU A 89 -15.94 -3.34 7.03
CA GLU A 89 -16.85 -3.51 5.88
C GLU A 89 -16.14 -4.10 4.64
N SER A 90 -14.91 -4.57 4.81
CA SER A 90 -14.11 -5.12 3.71
C SER A 90 -14.54 -6.53 3.30
N PHE A 91 -14.15 -6.91 2.08
CA PHE A 91 -14.23 -8.29 1.60
C PHE A 91 -13.64 -9.29 2.60
N VAL A 92 -12.50 -8.96 3.20
CA VAL A 92 -11.75 -9.86 4.09
C VAL A 92 -12.54 -10.18 5.35
N VAL A 93 -13.22 -9.19 5.95
CA VAL A 93 -14.05 -9.44 7.14
C VAL A 93 -15.27 -10.30 6.79
N ASN A 94 -15.93 -10.00 5.68
CA ASN A 94 -17.05 -10.80 5.19
C ASN A 94 -16.63 -12.26 4.90
N LEU A 95 -15.46 -12.44 4.28
CA LEU A 95 -14.85 -13.73 4.03
C LEU A 95 -14.56 -14.49 5.34
N SER A 96 -13.99 -13.81 6.35
CA SER A 96 -13.72 -14.39 7.67
C SER A 96 -14.98 -14.94 8.33
N GLU A 97 -16.09 -14.20 8.24
CA GLU A 97 -17.38 -14.61 8.83
C GLU A 97 -17.93 -15.86 8.14
N VAL A 98 -17.89 -15.91 6.81
CA VAL A 98 -18.37 -17.07 6.06
C VAL A 98 -17.52 -18.30 6.37
N ILE A 99 -16.20 -18.17 6.31
CA ILE A 99 -15.28 -19.28 6.60
C ILE A 99 -15.48 -19.77 8.04
N GLY A 100 -15.60 -18.86 9.01
CA GLY A 100 -15.86 -19.17 10.42
C GLY A 100 -17.20 -19.86 10.69
N SER A 101 -18.18 -19.71 9.79
CA SER A 101 -19.49 -20.38 9.91
C SER A 101 -19.43 -21.88 9.61
N PHE A 102 -18.41 -22.35 8.87
CA PHE A 102 -18.27 -23.76 8.54
C PHE A 102 -17.75 -24.57 9.72
N LYS A 103 -18.20 -25.83 9.84
CA LYS A 103 -17.82 -26.73 10.95
C LYS A 103 -16.74 -27.75 10.57
N THR A 104 -16.31 -27.76 9.31
CA THR A 104 -15.38 -28.75 8.79
C THR A 104 -14.33 -28.10 7.90
N LEU A 105 -13.08 -28.51 8.05
CA LEU A 105 -11.96 -28.05 7.21
C LEU A 105 -12.24 -28.30 5.72
N LYS A 106 -12.90 -29.40 5.36
CA LYS A 106 -13.28 -29.71 3.97
C LYS A 106 -14.18 -28.63 3.35
N LYS A 107 -15.16 -28.11 4.10
CA LYS A 107 -16.03 -27.02 3.62
C LYS A 107 -15.28 -25.69 3.54
N MET A 108 -14.44 -25.38 4.53
CA MET A 108 -13.61 -24.17 4.51
C MET A 108 -12.66 -24.15 3.31
N SER A 109 -11.96 -25.27 3.05
CA SER A 109 -11.03 -25.38 1.92
C SER A 109 -11.76 -25.32 0.58
N SER A 110 -12.87 -26.03 0.44
CA SER A 110 -13.67 -25.99 -0.79
C SER A 110 -14.21 -24.58 -1.08
N PHE A 111 -14.66 -23.88 -0.03
CA PHE A 111 -15.09 -22.49 -0.13
C PHE A 111 -13.93 -21.57 -0.56
N TRP A 112 -12.77 -21.69 0.07
CA TRP A 112 -11.58 -20.91 -0.27
C TRP A 112 -11.16 -21.08 -1.74
N PHE A 113 -11.05 -22.32 -2.22
CA PHE A 113 -10.72 -22.57 -3.63
C PHE A 113 -11.72 -21.93 -4.59
N ARG A 114 -13.00 -21.92 -4.23
CA ARG A 114 -14.01 -21.28 -5.05
C ARG A 114 -13.89 -19.76 -5.01
N VAL A 115 -13.57 -19.16 -3.86
CA VAL A 115 -13.24 -17.73 -3.77
C VAL A 115 -12.07 -17.39 -4.71
N ILE A 116 -10.98 -18.15 -4.69
CA ILE A 116 -9.84 -17.89 -5.60
C ILE A 116 -10.23 -18.02 -7.08
N ALA A 117 -11.05 -19.01 -7.43
CA ALA A 117 -11.56 -19.15 -8.79
C ALA A 117 -12.41 -17.94 -9.23
N GLU A 118 -13.24 -17.40 -8.33
CA GLU A 118 -14.01 -16.19 -8.63
C GLU A 118 -13.15 -14.92 -8.65
N LEU A 119 -12.11 -14.80 -7.81
CA LEU A 119 -11.16 -13.68 -7.90
C LEU A 119 -10.44 -13.67 -9.26
N ARG A 120 -10.05 -14.85 -9.77
CA ARG A 120 -9.53 -15.01 -11.14
C ARG A 120 -10.55 -14.58 -12.20
N ARG A 121 -11.82 -14.96 -12.02
CA ARG A 121 -12.90 -14.55 -12.93
C ARG A 121 -13.06 -13.02 -12.94
N LEU A 122 -13.15 -12.39 -11.77
CA LEU A 122 -13.25 -10.93 -11.61
C LEU A 122 -12.08 -10.21 -12.30
N TRP A 123 -10.85 -10.68 -12.08
CA TRP A 123 -9.67 -10.15 -12.77
C TRP A 123 -9.80 -10.25 -14.30
N SER A 124 -10.16 -11.44 -14.82
CA SER A 124 -10.30 -11.68 -16.26
C SER A 124 -11.40 -10.83 -16.91
N GLU A 125 -12.45 -10.49 -16.16
CA GLU A 125 -13.57 -9.67 -16.61
C GLU A 125 -13.37 -8.18 -16.34
N GLY A 126 -12.28 -7.78 -15.67
CA GLY A 126 -12.04 -6.39 -15.26
C GLY A 126 -13.06 -5.87 -14.25
N GLN A 127 -13.61 -6.74 -13.41
CA GLN A 127 -14.59 -6.40 -12.36
C GLN A 127 -13.89 -6.27 -11.01
N TYR A 128 -14.19 -5.20 -10.27
CA TYR A 128 -13.62 -4.99 -8.94
C TYR A 128 -14.11 -6.04 -7.94
N ILE A 129 -13.23 -6.39 -7.01
CA ILE A 129 -13.55 -7.17 -5.82
C ILE A 129 -14.43 -6.29 -4.90
N PRO A 130 -15.66 -6.72 -4.58
CA PRO A 130 -16.56 -5.95 -3.72
C PRO A 130 -15.99 -5.72 -2.32
N GLY A 131 -16.16 -4.52 -1.78
CA GLY A 131 -15.62 -4.18 -0.45
C GLY A 131 -14.10 -3.95 -0.42
N ILE A 132 -13.45 -3.84 -1.58
CA ILE A 132 -12.07 -3.39 -1.74
C ILE A 132 -12.07 -2.11 -2.59
N PRO A 133 -11.36 -1.04 -2.21
CA PRO A 133 -11.34 0.21 -2.98
C PRO A 133 -10.64 0.02 -4.34
N PRO A 134 -11.14 0.66 -5.44
CA PRO A 134 -10.64 0.44 -6.79
C PRO A 134 -9.30 1.13 -7.15
N ASP A 135 -8.98 2.30 -6.57
CA ASP A 135 -7.81 3.10 -6.99
C ASP A 135 -7.24 3.90 -5.80
N GLU A 136 -7.22 3.29 -4.61
CA GLU A 136 -6.71 3.91 -3.38
C GLU A 136 -5.30 3.40 -3.05
N ILE A 137 -4.52 4.24 -2.35
CA ILE A 137 -3.19 3.84 -1.84
C ILE A 137 -3.35 2.62 -0.94
N LEU A 138 -2.46 1.65 -1.10
CA LEU A 138 -2.45 0.43 -0.29
C LEU A 138 -2.36 0.78 1.20
N ASP A 139 -3.23 0.19 2.02
CA ASP A 139 -3.19 0.42 3.46
C ASP A 139 -2.21 -0.56 4.11
N LEU A 140 -0.97 -0.12 4.27
CA LEU A 140 0.08 -0.92 4.90
C LEU A 140 -0.17 -1.23 6.38
N ASN A 141 -1.19 -0.62 7.00
CA ASN A 141 -1.64 -0.95 8.36
C ASN A 141 -2.74 -2.01 8.38
N SER A 142 -3.19 -2.52 7.22
CA SER A 142 -4.13 -3.63 7.13
C SER A 142 -3.40 -4.96 6.96
N CYS A 143 -4.09 -6.09 7.12
CA CYS A 143 -3.49 -7.41 6.92
C CYS A 143 -3.02 -7.62 5.48
N LEU A 144 -2.03 -8.50 5.27
CA LEU A 144 -1.41 -8.73 3.96
C LEU A 144 -2.44 -9.15 2.90
N LEU A 145 -3.41 -9.98 3.27
CA LEU A 145 -4.50 -10.43 2.40
C LEU A 145 -5.32 -9.24 1.90
N TYR A 146 -5.63 -8.27 2.76
CA TYR A 146 -6.32 -7.06 2.32
C TYR A 146 -5.47 -6.24 1.35
N GLN A 147 -4.18 -6.05 1.65
CA GLN A 147 -3.25 -5.34 0.78
C GLN A 147 -3.14 -6.00 -0.60
N GLN A 148 -3.04 -7.33 -0.65
CA GLN A 148 -2.99 -8.11 -1.89
C GLN A 148 -4.27 -7.94 -2.72
N LEU A 149 -5.45 -7.95 -2.09
CA LEU A 149 -6.71 -7.70 -2.79
C LEU A 149 -6.81 -6.24 -3.29
N GLN A 150 -6.28 -5.26 -2.54
CA GLN A 150 -6.17 -3.88 -3.01
C GLN A 150 -5.30 -3.79 -4.26
N VAL A 151 -4.16 -4.51 -4.32
CA VAL A 151 -3.32 -4.58 -5.53
C VAL A 151 -4.13 -5.05 -6.73
N ILE A 152 -4.95 -6.09 -6.59
CA ILE A 152 -5.78 -6.61 -7.70
C ILE A 152 -6.74 -5.51 -8.21
N ASN A 153 -7.46 -4.83 -7.32
CA ASN A 153 -8.39 -3.77 -7.71
C ASN A 153 -7.67 -2.58 -8.36
N CYS A 154 -6.54 -2.14 -7.81
CA CYS A 154 -5.72 -1.08 -8.41
C CYS A 154 -5.20 -1.49 -9.80
N CYS A 155 -4.81 -2.76 -9.99
CA CYS A 155 -4.41 -3.27 -11.30
C CYS A 155 -5.55 -3.22 -12.32
N ILE A 156 -6.80 -3.48 -11.90
CA ILE A 156 -7.98 -3.36 -12.77
C ILE A 156 -8.16 -1.90 -13.22
N SER A 157 -8.08 -0.96 -12.27
CA SER A 157 -8.15 0.48 -12.56
C SER A 157 -7.05 0.91 -13.53
N ARG A 158 -5.80 0.47 -13.30
CA ARG A 158 -4.65 0.76 -14.17
C ARG A 158 -4.82 0.22 -15.58
N LYS A 159 -5.28 -1.03 -15.75
CA LYS A 159 -5.56 -1.60 -17.08
C LYS A 159 -6.64 -0.82 -17.82
N SER A 160 -7.70 -0.42 -17.12
CA SER A 160 -8.75 0.42 -17.70
C SER A 160 -8.21 1.79 -18.16
N ARG A 161 -7.47 2.49 -17.27
CA ARG A 161 -6.86 3.79 -17.58
C ARG A 161 -5.83 3.69 -18.71
N HIS A 162 -5.02 2.63 -18.75
CA HIS A 162 -4.06 2.38 -19.83
C HIS A 162 -4.75 2.17 -21.18
N SER A 163 -5.84 1.40 -21.22
CA SER A 163 -6.66 1.20 -22.43
C SER A 163 -7.22 2.52 -22.95
N ILE A 164 -7.84 3.32 -22.06
CA ILE A 164 -8.41 4.64 -22.40
C ILE A 164 -7.31 5.57 -22.91
N ALA A 165 -6.17 5.63 -22.23
CA ALA A 165 -5.06 6.49 -22.61
C ALA A 165 -4.42 6.06 -23.95
N THR A 166 -4.38 4.76 -24.23
CA THR A 166 -3.93 4.21 -25.52
C THR A 166 -4.88 4.59 -26.65
N GLU A 167 -6.19 4.48 -26.45
CA GLU A 167 -7.19 4.90 -27.43
C GLU A 167 -7.14 6.41 -27.70
N SER A 168 -7.04 7.22 -26.63
CA SER A 168 -6.87 8.68 -26.72
C SER A 168 -5.63 9.06 -27.53
N LEU A 169 -4.47 8.45 -27.22
CA LEU A 169 -3.23 8.70 -27.95
C LEU A 169 -3.35 8.32 -29.43
N ASN A 170 -3.95 7.17 -29.74
CA ASN A 170 -4.16 6.73 -31.12
C ASN A 170 -5.10 7.67 -31.88
N SER A 171 -6.13 8.21 -31.23
CA SER A 171 -7.01 9.23 -31.80
C SER A 171 -6.24 10.51 -32.16
N VAL A 172 -5.42 11.03 -31.25
CA VAL A 172 -4.58 12.22 -31.48
C VAL A 172 -3.63 12.00 -32.68
N ILE A 173 -2.98 10.83 -32.76
CA ILE A 173 -2.08 10.50 -33.88
C ILE A 173 -2.83 10.44 -35.20
N ARG A 174 -4.02 9.81 -35.24
CA ARG A 174 -4.83 9.72 -36.47
C ARG A 174 -5.29 11.09 -36.94
N GLN A 175 -5.75 11.95 -36.03
CA GLN A 175 -6.22 13.29 -36.36
C GLN A 175 -5.08 14.21 -36.82
N ALA A 176 -3.90 14.10 -36.20
CA ALA A 176 -2.72 14.83 -36.65
C ALA A 176 -2.32 14.43 -38.08
N ASN A 177 -2.42 13.15 -38.45
CA ASN A 177 -2.12 12.68 -39.80
C ASN A 177 -3.17 13.13 -40.83
N SER A 178 -4.45 13.18 -40.49
CA SER A 178 -5.51 13.66 -41.41
C SER A 178 -5.42 15.16 -41.68
N ASN A 179 -5.04 15.96 -40.69
CA ASN A 179 -4.86 17.41 -40.85
C ASN A 179 -3.70 17.78 -41.79
N VAL A 180 -2.79 16.84 -42.09
CA VAL A 180 -1.71 17.03 -43.07
C VAL A 180 -2.23 16.83 -44.52
N GLU A 181 -3.34 16.11 -44.72
CA GLU A 181 -3.88 15.83 -46.06
C GLU A 181 -5.09 16.69 -46.45
N GLU A 182 -5.79 17.33 -45.51
CA GLU A 182 -7.08 17.99 -45.81
C GLU A 182 -7.11 19.48 -45.45
N SER A 183 -6.57 20.32 -46.36
CA SER A 183 -6.90 21.74 -46.42
C SER A 183 -8.28 21.96 -47.07
N ALA A 184 -9.35 21.41 -46.50
CA ALA A 184 -10.72 21.75 -46.90
C ALA A 184 -11.75 21.33 -45.83
N VAL A 185 -12.22 22.33 -45.09
CA VAL A 185 -13.53 22.46 -44.42
C VAL A 185 -14.29 21.16 -44.08
N SER A 186 -14.39 20.85 -42.78
CA SER A 186 -15.63 20.30 -42.22
C SER A 186 -15.78 20.72 -40.75
N GLU A 187 -16.77 21.59 -40.48
CA GLU A 187 -17.28 21.85 -39.14
C GLU A 187 -18.00 20.60 -38.59
N GLY A 188 -17.83 20.34 -37.30
CA GLY A 188 -18.80 19.55 -36.54
C GLY A 188 -18.32 18.20 -36.02
N THR A 189 -17.24 18.15 -35.24
CA THR A 189 -17.14 17.30 -34.03
C THR A 189 -16.01 17.89 -33.16
N VAL A 190 -16.33 18.32 -31.93
CA VAL A 190 -15.33 18.82 -30.98
C VAL A 190 -14.46 17.64 -30.53
N PRO A 191 -13.14 17.64 -30.74
CA PRO A 191 -12.28 16.55 -30.28
C PRO A 191 -12.23 16.51 -28.75
N ALA A 192 -12.23 15.30 -28.17
CA ALA A 192 -12.19 15.08 -26.72
C ALA A 192 -10.89 15.57 -26.05
N SER A 193 -9.84 15.88 -26.83
CA SER A 193 -8.61 16.52 -26.37
C SER A 193 -8.01 17.38 -27.49
N PRO A 194 -7.56 18.61 -27.22
CA PRO A 194 -6.96 19.47 -28.24
C PRO A 194 -5.63 18.87 -28.73
N ILE A 195 -5.38 18.92 -30.05
CA ILE A 195 -4.07 18.56 -30.60
C ILE A 195 -3.08 19.67 -30.26
N LEU A 196 -1.97 19.31 -29.63
CA LEU A 196 -0.95 20.26 -29.19
C LEU A 196 0.33 20.09 -30.00
N TYR A 197 0.87 21.19 -30.52
CA TYR A 197 2.14 21.22 -31.23
C TYR A 197 3.17 22.05 -30.46
N ALA A 198 4.45 21.81 -30.72
CA ALA A 198 5.57 22.63 -30.26
C ALA A 198 6.39 23.07 -31.48
N ARG A 199 6.84 24.32 -31.50
CA ARG A 199 7.78 24.78 -32.53
C ARG A 199 9.21 24.37 -32.17
N SER A 200 9.87 23.70 -33.10
CA SER A 200 11.30 23.36 -32.97
C SER A 200 12.18 24.59 -33.24
N ARG A 201 13.49 24.49 -32.97
CA ARG A 201 14.46 25.55 -33.32
C ARG A 201 14.51 25.84 -34.82
N THR A 202 14.19 24.86 -35.67
CA THR A 202 14.14 25.02 -37.13
C THR A 202 12.83 25.63 -37.62
N GLY A 203 11.86 25.88 -36.72
CA GLY A 203 10.53 26.39 -37.06
C GLY A 203 9.51 25.31 -37.43
N GLU A 204 9.91 24.03 -37.42
CA GLU A 204 9.02 22.90 -37.69
C GLU A 204 8.05 22.68 -36.52
N LEU A 205 6.78 22.38 -36.83
CA LEU A 205 5.78 22.04 -35.84
C LEU A 205 5.84 20.54 -35.53
N VAL A 206 6.17 20.20 -34.30
CA VAL A 206 6.23 18.82 -33.82
C VAL A 206 5.07 18.55 -32.88
N LEU A 207 4.36 17.44 -33.09
CA LEU A 207 3.24 17.02 -32.26
C LEU A 207 3.73 16.66 -30.84
N ARG A 208 3.03 17.18 -29.81
CA ARG A 208 3.25 16.80 -28.41
C ARG A 208 2.45 15.53 -28.10
N LEU A 209 3.13 14.52 -27.57
CA LEU A 209 2.49 13.24 -27.23
C LEU A 209 2.52 13.04 -25.71
N GLY A 210 1.36 12.73 -25.13
CA GLY A 210 1.24 12.53 -23.67
C GLY A 210 1.44 13.81 -22.85
N ALA A 211 1.12 14.98 -23.42
CA ALA A 211 1.06 16.23 -22.67
C ALA A 211 -0.26 16.32 -21.89
N ASP A 212 -0.18 16.58 -20.59
CA ASP A 212 -1.35 16.71 -19.70
C ASP A 212 -1.72 18.18 -19.50
N LYS A 213 -1.07 18.86 -18.55
CA LYS A 213 -1.31 20.28 -18.25
C LYS A 213 -0.11 21.15 -18.63
N GLN A 214 -0.38 22.31 -19.23
CA GLN A 214 0.64 23.35 -19.41
C GLN A 214 1.16 23.84 -18.05
N SER A 215 2.49 23.92 -17.91
CA SER A 215 3.14 24.52 -16.75
C SER A 215 2.98 26.04 -16.79
N GLU A 216 2.60 26.64 -15.66
CA GLU A 216 2.24 28.07 -15.60
C GLU A 216 3.47 28.99 -15.71
N ASN A 217 4.64 28.53 -15.26
CA ASN A 217 5.83 29.38 -15.08
C ASN A 217 7.07 28.90 -15.84
N LEU A 218 6.96 27.87 -16.69
CA LEU A 218 8.11 27.27 -17.36
C LEU A 218 7.97 27.33 -18.88
N THR A 219 9.01 27.86 -19.52
CA THR A 219 9.26 27.79 -20.96
C THR A 219 10.55 27.02 -21.24
N LEU A 220 10.59 26.34 -22.38
CA LEU A 220 11.77 25.64 -22.87
C LEU A 220 12.87 26.65 -23.16
N LEU A 221 14.06 26.40 -22.62
CA LEU A 221 15.19 27.35 -22.67
C LEU A 221 15.64 27.68 -24.10
N GLU A 222 15.42 26.75 -25.03
CA GLU A 222 15.99 26.82 -26.38
C GLU A 222 14.99 27.22 -27.45
N THR A 223 13.69 26.97 -27.24
CA THR A 223 12.63 27.30 -28.19
C THR A 223 11.70 28.40 -27.70
N GLY A 224 11.68 28.69 -26.40
CA GLY A 224 10.74 29.63 -25.77
C GLY A 224 9.30 29.10 -25.68
N GLU A 225 9.04 27.89 -26.17
CA GLU A 225 7.73 27.23 -26.10
C GLU A 225 7.35 26.91 -24.65
N PRO A 226 6.06 26.89 -24.29
CA PRO A 226 5.64 26.50 -22.95
C PRO A 226 5.98 25.03 -22.65
N VAL A 227 6.36 24.77 -21.40
CA VAL A 227 6.56 23.41 -20.89
C VAL A 227 5.19 22.81 -20.54
N TYR A 228 4.97 21.56 -20.93
CA TYR A 228 3.82 20.75 -20.53
C TYR A 228 4.27 19.66 -19.56
N THR A 229 3.48 19.46 -18.51
CA THR A 229 3.63 18.31 -17.62
C THR A 229 3.27 17.05 -18.42
N PRO A 230 4.18 16.07 -18.56
CA PRO A 230 3.88 14.82 -19.23
C PRO A 230 2.97 13.93 -18.37
N VAL A 231 2.12 13.15 -19.01
CA VAL A 231 1.53 11.95 -18.40
C VAL A 231 2.67 10.96 -18.16
N MET A 232 2.85 10.56 -16.90
CA MET A 232 3.89 9.62 -16.47
C MET A 232 3.30 8.23 -16.21
N GLN A 233 4.15 7.20 -16.28
CA GLN A 233 3.79 5.88 -15.75
C GLN A 233 3.65 5.95 -14.23
N GLU A 234 2.68 5.21 -13.70
CA GLU A 234 2.55 5.03 -12.27
C GLU A 234 3.63 4.10 -11.71
N GLY A 235 4.04 4.37 -10.48
CA GLY A 235 5.00 3.53 -9.77
C GLY A 235 4.46 2.14 -9.41
N PRO A 236 5.34 1.22 -9.01
CA PRO A 236 4.94 -0.14 -8.64
C PRO A 236 4.02 -0.16 -7.41
N LEU A 237 3.06 -1.09 -7.40
CA LEU A 237 2.23 -1.38 -6.24
C LEU A 237 2.96 -2.38 -5.35
N LEU A 238 3.36 -1.98 -4.14
CA LEU A 238 4.15 -2.80 -3.23
C LEU A 238 3.39 -3.03 -1.93
N THR A 239 3.07 -4.29 -1.64
CA THR A 239 2.60 -4.75 -0.34
C THR A 239 3.72 -4.74 0.70
N GLU A 240 3.39 -4.81 1.97
CA GLU A 240 4.36 -4.69 3.07
C GLU A 240 5.53 -5.71 2.98
N ASP A 241 5.23 -6.96 2.62
CA ASP A 241 6.21 -8.01 2.39
C ASP A 241 7.18 -7.69 1.23
N LEU A 242 6.65 -7.19 0.11
CA LEU A 242 7.44 -6.77 -1.04
C LEU A 242 8.28 -5.53 -0.75
N ILE A 243 7.79 -4.59 0.07
CA ILE A 243 8.57 -3.45 0.55
C ILE A 243 9.76 -3.96 1.37
N LYS A 244 9.53 -4.84 2.35
CA LYS A 244 10.61 -5.43 3.17
C LYS A 244 11.63 -6.17 2.32
N GLU A 245 11.19 -6.99 1.38
CA GLU A 245 12.08 -7.72 0.46
C GLU A 245 12.91 -6.76 -0.40
N THR A 246 12.27 -5.71 -0.94
CA THR A 246 12.95 -4.71 -1.77
C THR A 246 13.99 -3.95 -0.96
N GLU A 247 13.66 -3.52 0.27
CA GLU A 247 14.61 -2.85 1.17
C GLU A 247 15.80 -3.75 1.49
N GLU A 248 15.58 -5.02 1.83
CA GLU A 248 16.65 -5.98 2.09
C GLU A 248 17.53 -6.23 0.87
N PHE A 249 16.92 -6.34 -0.31
CA PHE A 249 17.65 -6.50 -1.57
C PHE A 249 18.53 -5.29 -1.87
N VAL A 250 18.00 -4.08 -1.72
CA VAL A 250 18.75 -2.83 -1.91
C VAL A 250 19.89 -2.73 -0.90
N LEU A 251 19.65 -3.04 0.38
CA LEU A 251 20.69 -3.04 1.41
C LEU A 251 21.81 -4.05 1.12
N ARG A 252 21.47 -5.21 0.53
CA ARG A 252 22.43 -6.27 0.21
C ARG A 252 23.23 -6.01 -1.07
N THR A 253 22.60 -5.43 -2.09
CA THR A 253 23.18 -5.30 -3.44
C THR A 253 23.66 -3.89 -3.76
N GLY A 254 23.21 -2.87 -3.03
CA GLY A 254 23.40 -1.46 -3.37
C GLY A 254 22.69 -1.06 -4.68
N SER A 255 21.76 -1.87 -5.17
CA SER A 255 21.09 -1.64 -6.46
C SER A 255 20.20 -0.39 -6.42
N VAL A 256 20.32 0.43 -7.47
CA VAL A 256 19.46 1.59 -7.74
C VAL A 256 18.50 1.37 -8.91
N GLY A 257 18.42 0.12 -9.42
CA GLY A 257 17.79 -0.20 -10.71
C GLY A 257 16.33 0.25 -10.85
N ALA A 258 15.52 0.11 -9.80
CA ALA A 258 14.13 0.58 -9.81
C ALA A 258 14.04 2.11 -9.96
N GLY A 259 14.87 2.86 -9.23
CA GLY A 259 14.94 4.32 -9.34
C GLY A 259 15.43 4.80 -10.71
N CYS A 260 16.39 4.08 -11.31
CA CYS A 260 16.86 4.38 -12.67
C CYS A 260 15.76 4.15 -13.72
N SER A 261 14.95 3.10 -13.56
CA SER A 261 13.89 2.75 -14.50
C SER A 261 12.77 3.79 -14.49
N GLN A 262 12.32 4.23 -13.30
CA GLN A 262 11.35 5.31 -13.18
C GLN A 262 11.89 6.61 -13.80
N LEU A 263 13.13 7.00 -13.46
CA LEU A 263 13.72 8.22 -14.00
C LEU A 263 13.82 8.20 -15.54
N LEU A 264 14.21 7.05 -16.12
CA LEU A 264 14.25 6.88 -17.57
C LEU A 264 12.86 7.02 -18.20
N SER A 265 11.84 6.39 -17.61
CA SER A 265 10.42 6.52 -18.01
C SER A 265 9.97 7.99 -18.01
N ASP A 266 10.26 8.71 -16.93
CA ASP A 266 9.89 10.13 -16.77
C ASP A 266 10.57 11.01 -17.83
N MET A 267 11.86 10.78 -18.10
CA MET A 267 12.60 11.48 -19.14
C MET A 267 12.03 11.23 -20.54
N GLN A 268 11.67 9.97 -20.84
CA GLN A 268 11.06 9.61 -22.12
C GLN A 268 9.70 10.31 -22.31
N ALA A 269 8.86 10.32 -21.26
CA ALA A 269 7.56 10.97 -21.28
C ALA A 269 7.69 12.50 -21.43
N PHE A 270 8.63 13.11 -20.70
CA PHE A 270 8.90 14.54 -20.79
C PHE A 270 9.36 14.96 -22.18
N LYS A 271 10.27 14.19 -22.81
CA LYS A 271 10.71 14.44 -24.19
C LYS A 271 9.58 14.32 -25.20
N ALA A 272 8.63 13.40 -25.00
CA ALA A 272 7.47 13.24 -25.87
C ALA A 272 6.47 14.41 -25.75
N ALA A 273 6.25 14.89 -24.53
CA ALA A 273 5.35 16.01 -24.26
C ALA A 273 5.98 17.38 -24.64
N ASN A 274 7.31 17.47 -24.64
CA ASN A 274 8.07 18.71 -24.86
C ASN A 274 9.14 18.55 -25.96
N PRO A 275 8.74 18.53 -27.24
CA PRO A 275 9.70 18.51 -28.35
C PRO A 275 10.68 19.68 -28.28
N GLY A 276 11.98 19.38 -28.44
CA GLY A 276 13.05 20.38 -28.39
C GLY A 276 13.59 20.68 -26.98
N CYS A 277 13.09 20.01 -25.94
CA CYS A 277 13.60 20.15 -24.58
C CYS A 277 15.04 19.66 -24.41
N ILE A 278 15.74 20.25 -23.45
CA ILE A 278 17.07 19.82 -22.98
C ILE A 278 17.02 19.31 -21.53
N LEU A 279 18.12 18.73 -21.05
CA LEU A 279 18.19 18.16 -19.69
C LEU A 279 17.87 19.22 -18.63
N GLU A 280 18.30 20.46 -18.85
CA GLU A 280 18.06 21.61 -18.00
C GLU A 280 16.56 21.91 -17.85
N ASP A 281 15.77 21.78 -18.93
CA ASP A 281 14.31 21.93 -18.87
C ASP A 281 13.67 20.85 -18.00
N PHE A 282 14.15 19.61 -18.16
CA PHE A 282 13.69 18.48 -17.35
C PHE A 282 14.04 18.67 -15.87
N VAL A 283 15.27 19.08 -15.55
CA VAL A 283 15.70 19.32 -14.17
C VAL A 283 14.91 20.45 -13.53
N ARG A 284 14.67 21.56 -14.24
CA ARG A 284 13.81 22.67 -13.76
C ARG A 284 12.40 22.22 -13.39
N TRP A 285 11.88 21.20 -14.08
CA TRP A 285 10.54 20.65 -13.84
C TRP A 285 10.54 19.53 -12.78
N HIS A 286 11.44 18.55 -12.88
CA HIS A 286 11.45 17.32 -12.07
C HIS A 286 12.22 17.46 -10.75
N SER A 287 13.30 18.23 -10.75
CA SER A 287 14.12 18.52 -9.56
C SER A 287 14.50 20.00 -9.48
N PRO A 288 13.54 20.91 -9.21
CA PRO A 288 13.82 22.35 -9.10
C PRO A 288 15.01 22.71 -8.19
N PRO A 289 15.26 22.02 -7.04
CA PRO A 289 16.44 22.28 -6.21
C PRO A 289 17.79 22.01 -6.88
N ASP A 290 17.81 21.27 -8.00
CA ASP A 290 19.02 21.01 -8.79
C ASP A 290 19.28 22.04 -9.88
N TRP A 291 18.41 23.04 -9.99
CA TRP A 291 18.60 24.21 -10.84
C TRP A 291 19.10 25.39 -9.98
N MET A 292 20.25 25.93 -10.34
CA MET A 292 20.82 27.12 -9.70
C MET A 292 20.54 28.33 -10.58
N GLU A 293 19.78 29.29 -10.06
CA GLU A 293 19.69 30.60 -10.71
C GLU A 293 21.03 31.32 -10.56
N THR A 294 21.58 31.80 -11.68
CA THR A 294 22.79 32.63 -11.63
C THR A 294 22.34 33.99 -11.11
N GLU A 295 22.71 34.32 -9.88
CA GLU A 295 22.57 35.68 -9.36
C GLU A 295 23.38 36.59 -10.28
N THR A 296 22.71 37.29 -11.18
CA THR A 296 23.30 38.42 -11.87
C THR A 296 23.44 39.53 -10.84
N ASP A 297 24.59 39.55 -10.16
CA ASP A 297 25.13 40.78 -9.61
C ASP A 297 25.41 41.72 -10.80
N THR A 298 24.38 42.42 -11.26
CA THR A 298 24.56 43.53 -12.19
C THR A 298 23.86 44.76 -11.63
N PHE A 299 24.68 45.56 -10.94
CA PHE A 299 24.77 46.95 -11.35
C PHE A 299 24.79 47.02 -12.88
N ASP A 300 23.94 47.89 -13.39
CA ASP A 300 23.81 48.34 -14.77
C ASP A 300 22.78 47.61 -15.65
N GLY A 301 21.84 48.42 -16.15
CA GLY A 301 20.62 47.98 -16.80
C GLY A 301 20.85 47.57 -18.25
N GLY A 302 20.29 46.42 -18.63
CA GLY A 302 20.17 45.98 -20.02
C GLY A 302 19.71 44.53 -20.11
N ASP A 303 18.49 44.34 -20.63
CA ASP A 303 17.80 43.08 -20.98
C ASP A 303 17.34 42.12 -19.86
N LEU A 304 16.04 42.21 -19.56
CA LEU A 304 15.23 41.35 -18.68
C LEU A 304 15.04 39.89 -19.18
N LEU A 305 15.89 39.39 -20.08
CA LEU A 305 15.69 38.08 -20.76
C LEU A 305 16.82 37.07 -20.57
N SER A 306 17.81 37.33 -19.70
CA SER A 306 18.93 36.41 -19.45
C SER A 306 19.15 36.10 -17.97
N THR A 307 18.12 35.60 -17.29
CA THR A 307 18.33 34.70 -16.14
C THR A 307 18.78 33.32 -16.67
N ARG A 308 20.01 33.24 -17.19
CA ARG A 308 20.63 31.95 -17.52
C ARG A 308 21.02 31.26 -16.21
N GLY A 309 20.12 30.44 -15.67
CA GLY A 309 20.46 29.49 -14.61
C GLY A 309 21.35 28.36 -15.14
N GLN A 310 21.90 27.55 -14.23
CA GLN A 310 22.78 26.43 -14.52
C GLN A 310 22.44 25.21 -13.64
N LEU A 311 22.81 24.01 -14.09
CA LEU A 311 22.67 22.79 -13.30
C LEU A 311 23.50 22.85 -12.02
N SER A 312 23.06 22.19 -10.94
CA SER A 312 23.81 22.10 -9.69
C SER A 312 25.16 21.38 -9.87
N SER A 313 26.12 21.63 -8.98
CA SER A 313 27.47 21.02 -9.07
C SER A 313 27.43 19.48 -9.08
N ARG A 314 26.43 18.84 -8.45
CA ARG A 314 26.27 17.38 -8.48
C ARG A 314 25.79 16.86 -9.84
N MET A 315 25.01 17.65 -10.56
CA MET A 315 24.50 17.33 -11.90
C MET A 315 25.53 17.59 -13.01
N GLN A 316 26.49 18.48 -12.78
CA GLN A 316 27.58 18.77 -13.70
C GLN A 316 28.76 17.78 -13.62
N LYS A 317 28.77 16.87 -12.64
CA LYS A 317 29.85 15.91 -12.45
C LYS A 317 30.00 14.98 -13.66
N GLU A 318 31.23 14.66 -14.07
CA GLU A 318 31.49 13.64 -15.08
C GLU A 318 30.97 12.26 -14.63
N GLY A 319 30.40 11.48 -15.56
CA GLY A 319 29.74 10.21 -15.25
C GLY A 319 28.42 10.38 -14.48
N ASN A 320 27.74 11.51 -14.63
CA ASN A 320 26.45 11.72 -13.99
C ASN A 320 25.37 10.83 -14.65
N LEU A 321 24.79 9.93 -13.86
CA LEU A 321 23.78 8.98 -14.30
C LEU A 321 22.55 9.64 -14.95
N TRP A 322 22.10 10.81 -14.49
CA TRP A 322 20.95 11.49 -15.09
C TRP A 322 21.26 11.96 -16.50
N ARG A 323 22.49 12.45 -16.74
CA ARG A 323 22.94 12.82 -18.08
C ARG A 323 23.02 11.59 -18.99
N GLU A 324 23.59 10.49 -18.51
CA GLU A 324 23.68 9.24 -19.29
C GLU A 324 22.29 8.69 -19.65
N LEU A 325 21.35 8.68 -18.69
CA LEU A 325 19.97 8.29 -18.95
C LEU A 325 19.28 9.26 -19.90
N TRP A 326 19.52 10.57 -19.76
CA TRP A 326 18.96 11.57 -20.66
C TRP A 326 19.41 11.38 -22.10
N GLU A 327 20.70 11.14 -22.35
CA GLU A 327 21.21 10.91 -23.71
C GLU A 327 20.63 9.64 -24.35
N THR A 328 20.32 8.62 -23.55
CA THR A 328 19.72 7.36 -24.04
C THR A 328 18.19 7.41 -24.13
N ALA A 329 17.53 8.32 -23.41
CA ALA A 329 16.08 8.47 -23.40
C ALA A 329 15.53 8.95 -24.75
N LYS A 330 14.55 8.20 -25.29
CA LYS A 330 13.82 8.54 -26.52
C LYS A 330 12.51 9.28 -26.19
N PRO A 331 12.00 10.16 -27.08
CA PRO A 331 10.69 10.78 -26.89
C PRO A 331 9.57 9.75 -27.07
N VAL A 332 9.15 9.09 -25.99
CA VAL A 332 8.11 8.06 -25.99
C VAL A 332 7.07 8.39 -24.91
N PRO A 333 5.77 8.56 -25.24
CA PRO A 333 4.74 8.82 -24.24
C PRO A 333 4.52 7.60 -23.35
N ALA A 334 4.14 7.82 -22.07
CA ALA A 334 4.05 6.77 -21.05
C ALA A 334 3.35 5.47 -21.50
N VAL A 335 2.20 5.58 -22.17
CA VAL A 335 1.43 4.40 -22.64
C VAL A 335 2.13 3.52 -23.67
N LYS A 336 3.19 4.02 -24.34
CA LYS A 336 4.00 3.28 -25.33
C LYS A 336 5.36 2.84 -24.78
N GLN A 337 5.69 3.20 -23.55
CA GLN A 337 6.94 2.80 -22.91
C GLN A 337 6.88 1.35 -22.43
N THR A 338 8.03 0.78 -22.08
CA THR A 338 8.07 -0.48 -21.34
C THR A 338 7.42 -0.27 -19.96
N PRO A 339 6.45 -1.11 -19.56
CA PRO A 339 5.80 -0.98 -18.26
C PRO A 339 6.81 -1.05 -17.10
N LEU A 340 6.69 -0.12 -16.15
CA LEU A 340 7.46 -0.16 -14.89
C LEU A 340 6.94 -1.22 -13.92
N PHE A 341 5.67 -1.57 -14.07
CA PHE A 341 4.97 -2.56 -13.28
C PHE A 341 4.14 -3.40 -14.24
N ASP A 342 4.22 -4.73 -14.11
CA ASP A 342 3.45 -5.67 -14.92
C ASP A 342 2.24 -6.10 -14.11
N GLU A 343 1.08 -5.51 -14.40
CA GLU A 343 -0.16 -5.80 -13.68
C GLU A 343 -0.59 -7.26 -13.82
N ASP A 344 -0.40 -7.88 -15.00
CA ASP A 344 -0.77 -9.27 -15.25
C ASP A 344 0.10 -10.21 -14.41
N LEU A 345 1.43 -10.00 -14.41
CA LEU A 345 2.35 -10.80 -13.62
C LEU A 345 2.10 -10.63 -12.10
N ALA A 346 1.84 -9.40 -11.65
CA ALA A 346 1.60 -9.12 -10.24
C ALA A 346 0.33 -9.81 -9.74
N VAL A 347 -0.78 -9.69 -10.46
CA VAL A 347 -2.06 -10.30 -10.06
C VAL A 347 -2.00 -11.82 -10.13
N GLU A 348 -1.41 -12.40 -11.18
CA GLU A 348 -1.22 -13.86 -11.24
C GLU A 348 -0.30 -14.36 -10.12
N GLY A 349 0.76 -13.61 -9.79
CA GLY A 349 1.63 -13.89 -8.65
C GLY A 349 0.85 -13.96 -7.33
N ILE A 350 0.01 -12.95 -7.06
CA ILE A 350 -0.85 -12.90 -5.87
C ILE A 350 -1.82 -14.09 -5.85
N LEU A 351 -2.53 -14.36 -6.95
CA LEU A 351 -3.53 -15.43 -7.00
C LEU A 351 -2.91 -16.82 -6.81
N ASN A 352 -1.67 -17.02 -7.29
CA ASN A 352 -0.92 -18.25 -7.05
C ASN A 352 -0.49 -18.38 -5.58
N ILE A 353 -0.02 -17.30 -4.95
CA ILE A 353 0.29 -17.26 -3.51
C ILE A 353 -0.98 -17.60 -2.70
N LEU A 354 -2.13 -17.02 -3.05
CA LEU A 354 -3.39 -17.27 -2.35
C LEU A 354 -3.93 -18.69 -2.55
N GLU A 355 -3.67 -19.33 -3.70
CA GLU A 355 -4.03 -20.73 -3.91
C GLU A 355 -3.21 -21.69 -3.02
N ASP A 356 -1.93 -21.35 -2.79
CA ASP A 356 -0.98 -22.18 -2.03
C ASP A 356 -0.76 -21.73 -0.57
N ILE A 357 -1.42 -20.65 -0.13
CA ILE A 357 -1.28 -20.04 1.20
C ILE A 357 -1.39 -21.10 2.31
N PRO A 358 -0.54 -21.14 3.35
CA PRO A 358 -0.72 -22.07 4.47
C PRO A 358 -2.02 -21.81 5.25
N PRO A 359 -2.76 -22.86 5.71
CA PRO A 359 -3.96 -22.68 6.54
C PRO A 359 -3.77 -21.84 7.80
N SER A 360 -2.60 -21.92 8.44
CA SER A 360 -2.26 -21.10 9.59
C SER A 360 -2.17 -19.62 9.24
N GLU A 361 -1.52 -19.31 8.11
CA GLU A 361 -1.33 -17.93 7.65
C GLU A 361 -2.66 -17.31 7.19
N LEU A 362 -3.50 -18.09 6.50
CA LEU A 362 -4.85 -17.63 6.18
C LEU A 362 -5.68 -17.39 7.45
N PHE A 363 -5.61 -18.32 8.42
CA PHE A 363 -6.33 -18.18 9.68
C PHE A 363 -5.92 -16.93 10.44
N GLU A 364 -4.62 -16.64 10.57
CA GLU A 364 -4.11 -15.46 11.27
C GLU A 364 -4.71 -14.17 10.71
N GLN A 365 -4.72 -14.04 9.39
CA GLN A 365 -5.21 -12.84 8.70
C GLN A 365 -6.73 -12.69 8.81
N LEU A 366 -7.47 -13.79 8.68
CA LEU A 366 -8.93 -13.79 8.83
C LEU A 366 -9.35 -13.51 10.28
N PHE A 367 -8.66 -14.11 11.25
CA PHE A 367 -8.95 -13.99 12.67
C PHE A 367 -8.75 -12.56 13.16
N ILE A 368 -7.60 -11.95 12.88
CA ILE A 368 -7.29 -10.58 13.32
C ILE A 368 -8.27 -9.57 12.71
N SER A 369 -8.63 -9.74 11.43
CA SER A 369 -9.61 -8.89 10.77
C SER A 369 -11.00 -8.99 11.41
N LEU A 370 -11.43 -10.22 11.73
CA LEU A 370 -12.73 -10.45 12.39
C LEU A 370 -12.74 -9.95 13.84
N LEU A 371 -11.65 -10.13 14.58
CA LEU A 371 -11.47 -9.62 15.93
C LEU A 371 -11.58 -8.09 15.96
N GLY A 372 -10.87 -7.40 15.07
CA GLY A 372 -10.93 -5.95 14.93
C GLY A 372 -12.35 -5.47 14.63
N SER A 373 -13.01 -6.08 13.64
CA SER A 373 -14.41 -5.79 13.30
C SER A 373 -15.37 -5.98 14.49
N GLY A 374 -15.22 -7.07 15.24
CA GLY A 374 -16.04 -7.34 16.42
C GLY A 374 -15.91 -6.29 17.52
N PHE A 375 -14.70 -5.78 17.76
CA PHE A 375 -14.47 -4.69 18.72
C PHE A 375 -15.01 -3.34 18.24
N VAL A 376 -14.91 -3.03 16.94
CA VAL A 376 -15.53 -1.81 16.37
C VAL A 376 -17.05 -1.86 16.58
N PHE A 377 -17.67 -3.01 16.34
CA PHE A 377 -19.09 -3.21 16.60
C PHE A 377 -19.44 -3.09 18.09
N ALA A 378 -18.61 -3.67 18.97
CA ALA A 378 -18.79 -3.58 20.41
C ALA A 378 -18.69 -2.13 20.92
N GLU A 379 -17.72 -1.36 20.44
CA GLU A 379 -17.53 0.05 20.78
C GLU A 379 -18.75 0.89 20.38
N ALA A 380 -19.34 0.60 19.20
CA ALA A 380 -20.56 1.26 18.72
C ALA A 380 -21.82 0.93 19.53
N THR A 381 -21.83 -0.20 20.23
CA THR A 381 -22.98 -0.70 21.00
C THR A 381 -22.75 -0.58 22.50
N LEU A 382 -21.67 0.08 22.92
CA LEU A 382 -21.23 0.12 24.31
C LEU A 382 -22.21 0.90 25.20
N PRO A 383 -22.58 0.40 26.39
CA PRO A 383 -23.39 1.15 27.34
C PRO A 383 -22.69 2.42 27.84
N THR A 384 -23.43 3.50 28.09
CA THR A 384 -22.91 4.80 28.56
C THR A 384 -22.35 4.77 30.01
N ASP A 385 -22.28 3.61 30.65
CA ASP A 385 -21.72 3.48 32.01
C ASP A 385 -20.19 3.61 31.99
N GLY A 386 -19.65 4.47 32.87
CA GLY A 386 -18.22 4.75 32.92
C GLY A 386 -17.36 3.57 33.38
N SER A 387 -17.88 2.66 34.22
CA SER A 387 -17.13 1.49 34.69
C SER A 387 -17.05 0.41 33.60
N LEU A 388 -18.16 0.17 32.89
CA LEU A 388 -18.18 -0.73 31.74
C LEU A 388 -17.33 -0.20 30.59
N SER A 389 -17.42 1.11 30.33
CA SER A 389 -16.57 1.75 29.32
C SER A 389 -15.09 1.58 29.64
N LYS A 390 -14.69 1.84 30.90
CA LYS A 390 -13.31 1.66 31.33
C LYS A 390 -12.82 0.23 31.11
N LEU A 391 -13.61 -0.77 31.51
CA LEU A 391 -13.26 -2.18 31.33
C LEU A 391 -13.14 -2.56 29.84
N PHE A 392 -14.02 -2.05 29.00
CA PHE A 392 -13.95 -2.25 27.54
C PHE A 392 -12.63 -1.71 26.97
N TYR A 393 -12.23 -0.49 27.36
CA TYR A 393 -10.95 0.07 26.91
C TYR A 393 -9.74 -0.68 27.47
N GLU A 394 -9.79 -1.19 28.71
CA GLU A 394 -8.75 -2.09 29.25
C GLU A 394 -8.63 -3.38 28.41
N CYS A 395 -9.75 -3.93 27.94
CA CYS A 395 -9.78 -5.07 27.01
C CYS A 395 -9.18 -4.71 25.64
N LYS A 396 -9.60 -3.57 25.07
CA LYS A 396 -9.11 -3.05 23.78
C LYS A 396 -7.59 -2.85 23.81
N ASP A 397 -7.07 -2.20 24.85
CA ASP A 397 -5.63 -1.96 25.03
C ASP A 397 -4.83 -3.26 25.18
N TYR A 398 -5.41 -4.28 25.84
CA TYR A 398 -4.78 -5.59 25.93
C TYR A 398 -4.70 -6.29 24.58
N ILE A 399 -5.77 -6.24 23.78
CA ILE A 399 -5.80 -6.82 22.43
C ILE A 399 -4.75 -6.15 21.55
N VAL A 400 -4.68 -4.82 21.53
CA VAL A 400 -3.66 -4.06 20.79
C VAL A 400 -2.26 -4.51 21.19
N ALA A 401 -1.94 -4.44 22.48
CA ALA A 401 -0.62 -4.80 22.98
C ALA A 401 -0.24 -6.27 22.72
N THR A 402 -1.22 -7.16 22.67
CA THR A 402 -1.01 -8.58 22.42
C THR A 402 -0.80 -8.88 20.94
N CYS A 403 -1.62 -8.30 20.06
CA CYS A 403 -1.57 -8.55 18.62
C CYS A 403 -0.38 -7.86 17.94
N GLN A 404 0.11 -6.75 18.49
CA GLN A 404 1.36 -6.12 18.03
C GLN A 404 2.63 -6.92 18.42
N GLY A 405 2.50 -7.92 19.29
CA GLY A 405 3.59 -8.84 19.62
C GLY A 405 3.84 -9.85 18.49
N SER A 406 5.10 -10.25 18.29
CA SER A 406 5.50 -11.18 17.23
C SER A 406 4.94 -12.61 17.36
N ILE A 407 4.27 -12.95 18.47
CA ILE A 407 3.75 -14.29 18.75
C ILE A 407 2.38 -14.23 19.45
N TRP A 408 1.45 -13.44 18.91
CA TRP A 408 0.09 -13.37 19.46
C TRP A 408 -0.66 -14.71 19.40
N THR A 409 -0.30 -15.58 18.46
CA THR A 409 -0.89 -16.91 18.28
C THR A 409 -0.73 -17.81 19.51
N GLU A 410 0.33 -17.62 20.30
CA GLU A 410 0.52 -18.34 21.59
C GLU A 410 -0.45 -17.86 22.68
N LYS A 411 -1.06 -16.69 22.51
CA LYS A 411 -2.01 -16.08 23.43
C LYS A 411 -3.45 -16.10 22.92
N VAL A 412 -3.75 -16.93 21.91
CA VAL A 412 -5.09 -16.99 21.30
C VAL A 412 -6.19 -17.30 22.32
N ASP A 413 -5.91 -18.17 23.31
CA ASP A 413 -6.88 -18.49 24.38
C ASP A 413 -7.20 -17.27 25.25
N ASP A 414 -6.19 -16.45 25.56
CA ASP A 414 -6.38 -15.22 26.35
C ASP A 414 -7.12 -14.16 25.53
N ILE A 415 -6.83 -14.05 24.21
CA ILE A 415 -7.58 -13.17 23.30
C ILE A 415 -9.06 -13.57 23.24
N CYS A 416 -9.35 -14.86 23.06
CA CYS A 416 -10.72 -15.36 23.06
C CYS A 416 -11.45 -15.05 24.37
N GLN A 417 -10.77 -15.23 25.52
CA GLN A 417 -11.36 -14.90 26.81
C GLN A 417 -11.65 -13.41 26.99
N VAL A 418 -10.77 -12.54 26.50
CA VAL A 418 -11.00 -11.09 26.49
C VAL A 418 -12.19 -10.75 25.59
N TYR A 419 -12.29 -11.37 24.42
CA TYR A 419 -13.42 -11.19 23.51
C TYR A 419 -14.76 -11.63 24.15
N GLU A 420 -14.81 -12.81 24.78
CA GLU A 420 -16.00 -13.28 25.51
C GLU A 420 -16.43 -12.31 26.62
N THR A 421 -15.48 -11.60 27.22
CA THR A 421 -15.79 -10.60 28.25
C THR A 421 -16.39 -9.35 27.64
N VAL A 422 -15.87 -8.90 26.50
CA VAL A 422 -16.48 -7.82 25.72
C VAL A 422 -17.91 -8.20 25.30
N GLU A 423 -18.12 -9.43 24.83
CA GLU A 423 -19.46 -9.95 24.53
C GLU A 423 -20.37 -9.93 25.76
N THR A 424 -19.86 -10.36 26.92
CA THR A 424 -20.62 -10.36 28.19
C THR A 424 -20.98 -8.94 28.65
N ILE A 425 -20.10 -7.95 28.45
CA ILE A 425 -20.38 -6.54 28.73
C ILE A 425 -21.60 -6.07 27.94
N LEU A 426 -21.73 -6.48 26.68
CA LEU A 426 -22.82 -6.08 25.80
C LEU A 426 -24.12 -6.83 26.10
N LEU A 427 -24.05 -8.15 26.31
CA LEU A 427 -25.22 -8.99 26.51
C LEU A 427 -25.79 -8.90 27.93
N ASN A 428 -24.94 -8.77 28.96
CA ASN A 428 -25.32 -8.83 30.37
C ASN A 428 -24.64 -7.72 31.21
N PRO A 429 -24.82 -6.42 30.89
CA PRO A 429 -24.11 -5.32 31.55
C PRO A 429 -24.33 -5.26 33.07
N ASP A 430 -25.53 -5.59 33.55
CA ASP A 430 -25.86 -5.58 34.98
C ASP A 430 -25.12 -6.66 35.78
N GLU A 431 -24.87 -7.82 35.18
CA GLU A 431 -24.10 -8.90 35.81
C GLU A 431 -22.64 -8.46 35.98
N VAL A 432 -22.06 -7.88 34.93
CA VAL A 432 -20.70 -7.35 34.94
C VAL A 432 -20.54 -6.24 35.98
N LEU A 433 -21.50 -5.31 36.06
CA LEU A 433 -21.49 -4.24 37.07
C LEU A 433 -21.53 -4.78 38.50
N LYS A 434 -22.31 -5.84 38.76
CA LYS A 434 -22.34 -6.50 40.07
C LYS A 434 -20.99 -7.14 40.40
N ILE A 435 -20.34 -7.76 39.42
CA ILE A 435 -19.02 -8.40 39.60
C ILE A 435 -17.93 -7.34 39.83
N ILE A 436 -17.96 -6.22 39.11
CA ILE A 436 -17.01 -5.11 39.30
C ILE A 436 -17.16 -4.51 40.71
N LYS A 437 -18.39 -4.37 41.21
CA LYS A 437 -18.70 -3.73 42.50
C LYS A 437 -18.56 -4.65 43.73
N GLN A 438 -18.47 -5.98 43.57
CA GLN A 438 -18.34 -6.90 44.72
C GLN A 438 -16.88 -6.99 45.23
N PRO A 439 -16.64 -6.83 46.55
CA PRO A 439 -15.38 -7.18 47.19
C PRO A 439 -15.17 -8.70 47.16
N GLU A 440 -13.92 -9.13 47.04
CA GLU A 440 -13.52 -10.53 46.90
C GLU A 440 -13.76 -11.36 48.17
N GLU A 441 -14.99 -11.69 48.54
CA GLU A 441 -15.18 -12.74 49.54
C GLU A 441 -16.54 -13.44 49.45
N THR A 442 -16.46 -14.77 49.31
CA THR A 442 -17.51 -15.78 49.49
C THR A 442 -18.65 -15.85 48.46
N THR A 443 -18.55 -16.85 47.57
CA THR A 443 -19.58 -17.85 47.19
C THR A 443 -19.21 -18.53 45.86
N THR A 444 -19.66 -19.77 45.68
CA THR A 444 -19.42 -20.68 44.53
C THR A 444 -19.30 -19.95 43.20
N ALA A 445 -18.13 -20.04 42.57
CA ALA A 445 -17.78 -19.30 41.37
C ALA A 445 -18.54 -19.86 40.15
N GLY A 446 -19.50 -19.09 39.64
CA GLY A 446 -20.01 -19.30 38.28
C GLY A 446 -18.93 -18.99 37.24
N GLU A 447 -19.08 -19.50 36.02
CA GLU A 447 -18.12 -19.32 34.92
C GLU A 447 -17.76 -17.84 34.69
N SER A 448 -18.73 -16.93 34.74
CA SER A 448 -18.51 -15.48 34.60
C SER A 448 -17.52 -14.95 35.64
N LYS A 449 -17.68 -15.30 36.92
CA LYS A 449 -16.76 -14.87 38.00
C LYS A 449 -15.35 -15.43 37.82
N TYR A 450 -15.21 -16.64 37.28
CA TYR A 450 -13.89 -17.21 36.97
C TYR A 450 -13.22 -16.46 35.80
N ARG A 451 -13.97 -16.14 34.74
CA ARG A 451 -13.48 -15.35 33.60
C ARG A 451 -12.98 -13.98 34.05
N PHE A 452 -13.75 -13.26 34.87
CA PHE A 452 -13.32 -11.96 35.41
C PHE A 452 -12.10 -12.03 36.33
N LYS A 453 -11.97 -13.08 37.16
CA LYS A 453 -10.75 -13.30 37.96
C LYS A 453 -9.53 -13.53 37.07
N ARG A 454 -9.67 -14.35 36.03
CA ARG A 454 -8.59 -14.61 35.07
C ARG A 454 -8.23 -13.36 34.25
N LEU A 455 -9.20 -12.53 33.87
CA LEU A 455 -8.95 -11.21 33.26
C LEU A 455 -8.19 -10.25 34.17
N ARG A 456 -8.55 -10.17 35.44
CA ARG A 456 -7.77 -9.39 36.42
C ARG A 456 -6.33 -9.90 36.50
N LEU A 457 -6.11 -11.21 36.45
CA LEU A 457 -4.76 -11.80 36.36
C LEU A 457 -4.03 -11.41 35.06
N ILE A 458 -4.72 -11.46 33.92
CA ILE A 458 -4.20 -11.04 32.60
C ILE A 458 -3.75 -9.57 32.66
N PHE A 459 -4.55 -8.69 33.25
CA PHE A 459 -4.20 -7.27 33.39
C PHE A 459 -3.13 -7.01 34.48
N SER A 460 -3.14 -7.76 35.58
CA SER A 460 -2.16 -7.61 36.69
C SER A 460 -0.76 -8.12 36.34
N GLY A 461 -0.63 -9.02 35.36
CA GLY A 461 0.67 -9.49 34.87
C GLY A 461 1.52 -8.39 34.21
N LYS A 462 0.90 -7.26 33.83
CA LYS A 462 1.54 -6.14 33.11
C LYS A 462 2.41 -5.27 34.04
N ASP A 463 2.13 -5.22 35.34
CA ASP A 463 2.83 -4.35 36.31
C ASP A 463 4.23 -4.85 36.73
N ARG A 464 4.66 -6.05 36.29
CA ARG A 464 6.00 -6.57 36.64
C ARG A 464 7.11 -6.17 35.68
N HIS A 465 6.82 -5.51 34.55
CA HIS A 465 7.84 -5.11 33.58
C HIS A 465 7.91 -3.60 33.29
N SER A 466 7.19 -2.77 34.04
CA SER A 466 7.37 -1.32 34.02
C SER A 466 7.79 -0.78 35.39
N GLY A 467 9.09 -0.47 35.54
CA GLY A 467 9.56 0.56 36.45
C GLY A 467 10.48 0.11 37.60
N LYS A 468 11.79 0.38 37.44
CA LYS A 468 12.50 1.24 38.40
C LYS A 468 13.81 1.81 37.80
N PRO A 469 14.13 3.09 38.05
CA PRO A 469 15.37 3.72 37.60
C PRO A 469 16.49 3.42 38.60
N THR A 470 17.67 3.03 38.11
CA THR A 470 18.89 2.98 38.92
C THR A 470 19.96 3.83 38.27
N ALA A 471 20.26 4.95 38.92
CA ALA A 471 21.41 5.79 38.64
C ALA A 471 22.72 5.04 38.90
N LYS A 472 23.65 5.09 37.92
CA LYS A 472 25.12 5.11 38.07
C LYS A 472 25.81 5.16 36.69
N ASP A 473 26.48 6.28 36.42
CA ASP A 473 27.47 6.47 35.33
C ASP A 473 28.84 5.83 35.69
N PRO A 474 29.84 5.80 34.78
CA PRO A 474 29.80 5.40 33.36
C PRO A 474 30.96 4.44 32.99
N LYS A 475 30.85 3.66 31.91
CA LYS A 475 32.01 3.23 31.08
C LYS A 475 31.60 2.55 29.77
N ASN A 476 32.02 3.17 28.68
CA ASN A 476 32.22 2.72 27.29
C ASN A 476 31.71 1.34 26.86
N SER A 477 30.79 1.35 25.89
CA SER A 477 30.91 0.55 24.66
C SER A 477 30.06 1.17 23.55
N GLU A 478 30.70 1.49 22.44
CA GLU A 478 30.10 1.89 21.16
C GLU A 478 29.16 0.78 20.65
N ASP A 479 27.95 1.13 20.20
CA ASP A 479 27.51 0.75 18.84
C ASP A 479 26.25 1.52 18.39
N ASN A 480 26.20 1.78 17.09
CA ASN A 480 25.20 2.56 16.36
C ASN A 480 24.01 1.69 15.91
N SER A 481 22.77 2.20 16.01
CA SER A 481 21.77 1.96 14.95
C SER A 481 20.65 3.01 14.99
N ALA A 482 20.86 4.16 14.37
CA ALA A 482 19.77 5.02 13.93
C ALA A 482 19.46 4.67 12.46
N ARG A 483 18.32 4.02 12.21
CA ARG A 483 17.79 3.77 10.86
C ARG A 483 17.12 5.05 10.32
N PRO A 484 17.52 5.58 9.16
CA PRO A 484 16.78 6.63 8.48
C PRO A 484 15.72 6.06 7.52
N SER A 485 14.56 6.71 7.50
CA SER A 485 13.44 6.47 6.58
C SER A 485 13.83 6.78 5.12
N PHE A 486 13.37 5.95 4.17
CA PHE A 486 13.81 5.90 2.76
C PHE A 486 13.30 7.04 1.86
N SER A 487 12.49 7.97 2.36
CA SER A 487 12.08 9.17 1.60
C SER A 487 13.21 10.21 1.39
N SER A 488 14.41 9.99 1.94
CA SER A 488 15.52 10.95 1.99
C SER A 488 16.67 10.69 1.01
N ILE A 489 16.62 9.67 0.13
CA ILE A 489 17.79 9.30 -0.69
C ILE A 489 18.18 10.36 -1.75
N PHE A 490 17.27 11.25 -2.15
CA PHE A 490 17.55 12.29 -3.15
C PHE A 490 17.81 13.70 -2.60
N SER A 491 17.76 13.89 -1.27
CA SER A 491 17.93 15.20 -0.63
C SER A 491 18.95 15.15 0.51
N LYS A 492 20.24 15.09 0.19
CA LYS A 492 21.31 15.38 1.16
C LYS A 492 22.07 16.64 0.75
N LYS A 493 21.93 17.69 1.56
CA LYS A 493 22.73 18.93 1.52
C LYS A 493 24.24 18.61 1.63
N PRO A 494 25.12 19.37 0.97
CA PRO A 494 26.57 19.21 1.15
C PRO A 494 27.02 19.74 2.54
N PRO A 495 28.16 19.25 3.06
CA PRO A 495 28.70 19.71 4.35
C PRO A 495 29.28 21.11 4.22
N LYS A 496 29.02 21.99 5.20
CA LYS A 496 29.70 23.29 5.32
C LYS A 496 31.12 23.11 5.91
N PRO A 497 32.13 23.87 5.44
CA PRO A 497 33.46 23.86 6.02
C PRO A 497 33.47 24.61 7.36
N GLY A 498 34.37 24.18 8.25
CA GLY A 498 34.39 24.60 9.65
C GLY A 498 35.14 25.90 9.98
N SER A 499 34.88 26.31 11.24
CA SER A 499 35.61 27.23 12.12
C SER A 499 35.37 28.74 12.01
N ALA A 500 34.62 29.31 12.95
CA ALA A 500 35.12 30.14 14.08
C ALA A 500 33.94 30.85 14.80
N SER A 501 33.98 30.91 16.13
CA SER A 501 33.06 31.62 17.04
C SER A 501 33.72 32.89 17.63
N PRO A 502 33.12 33.71 18.52
CA PRO A 502 31.70 33.85 18.95
C PRO A 502 31.19 35.32 18.97
N GLY A 503 29.89 35.55 19.18
CA GLY A 503 29.37 36.86 19.62
C GLY A 503 27.85 37.08 19.53
N ASP A 504 27.17 36.85 20.66
CA ASP A 504 25.92 37.42 21.18
C ASP A 504 24.58 37.52 20.38
N LYS A 505 23.61 36.76 20.91
CA LYS A 505 22.16 37.04 21.16
C LYS A 505 21.34 37.87 20.15
N ALA A 506 20.28 37.24 19.62
CA ALA A 506 18.88 37.59 19.94
C ALA A 506 17.88 36.55 19.39
N VAL A 507 16.81 36.35 20.15
CA VAL A 507 15.66 35.45 19.98
C VAL A 507 14.76 35.89 18.83
N TYR A 508 14.20 34.96 18.03
CA TYR A 508 12.79 34.95 17.63
C TYR A 508 12.40 33.57 17.04
N SER A 509 11.36 32.99 17.61
CA SER A 509 10.67 31.78 17.17
C SER A 509 9.74 32.09 15.99
N PHE A 510 9.78 31.27 14.95
CA PHE A 510 8.66 31.13 14.01
C PHE A 510 8.41 29.64 13.75
N GLU A 511 7.13 29.28 13.92
CA GLU A 511 6.52 27.99 13.64
C GLU A 511 6.77 27.56 12.20
N ASN A 512 7.15 26.30 12.00
CA ASN A 512 7.10 25.63 10.71
C ASN A 512 5.91 24.68 10.73
N ASP A 513 4.83 25.11 10.11
CA ASP A 513 3.62 24.33 9.88
C ASP A 513 3.35 24.39 8.37
N TRP A 514 3.80 23.39 7.60
CA TRP A 514 3.35 23.18 6.21
C TRP A 514 3.30 21.70 5.87
N THR A 515 2.06 21.21 5.90
CA THR A 515 1.52 19.98 5.35
C THR A 515 1.66 19.97 3.83
N VAL A 516 2.35 18.99 3.25
CA VAL A 516 2.28 18.71 1.81
C VAL A 516 1.10 17.77 1.57
N VAL A 517 -0.02 18.35 1.18
CA VAL A 517 -1.15 17.62 0.58
C VAL A 517 -0.75 17.28 -0.84
N LYS A 518 -0.41 16.01 -1.10
CA LYS A 518 -0.48 15.45 -2.45
C LYS A 518 -1.92 15.00 -2.68
N HIS A 519 -2.64 15.76 -3.50
CA HIS A 519 -3.81 15.21 -4.17
C HIS A 519 -3.32 14.24 -5.24
N ILE A 520 -3.60 12.96 -5.02
CA ILE A 520 -3.85 11.97 -6.07
C ILE A 520 -5.37 11.90 -6.20
#